data_AF-A0A535QWM2-F1
#
_entry.id   AF-A0A535QWM2-F1
#
_cell.length_a   1.000
_cell.length_b   1.000
_cell.length_c   1.000
_cell.angle_alpha   90.00
_cell.angle_beta   90.00
_cell.angle_gamma   90.00
#
_symmetry.space_group_name_H-M   'P 1'
#
loop_
_entity.id
_entity.type
_entity.pdbx_description
1 polymer ?
#
loop_
_entity_poly.entity_id
_entity_poly.type
_entity_poly.pdbx_seq_one_letter_code
_entity_poly.pdbx_strand_id
1 'polypeptide(L)' 'MQPRIENMKAAPGAYRAMQGLEKYVVECGLERALLELVRTRASQINGCAYCLDMHTKDARANGESE' A
#
# COMPACT_ATOMS: atom_id res chain seq x y z
N MET A 1 -14.32 4.36 3.67
CA MET A 1 -14.51 2.96 4.11
C MET A 1 -14.46 2.93 5.63
N GLN A 2 -15.42 2.30 6.32
CA GLN A 2 -15.39 2.17 7.78
C GLN A 2 -14.74 0.82 8.14
N PRO A 3 -13.64 0.79 8.91
CA PRO A 3 -13.00 -0.46 9.29
C PRO A 3 -13.79 -1.16 10.40
N ARG A 4 -13.79 -2.50 10.39
CA ARG A 4 -14.38 -3.32 11.47
C ARG A 4 -13.55 -3.26 12.77
N ILE A 5 -12.24 -3.03 12.64
CA ILE A 5 -11.28 -2.92 13.75
C ILE A 5 -10.32 -1.78 13.44
N GLU A 6 -10.07 -0.91 14.42
CA GLU A 6 -9.04 0.13 14.32
C GLU A 6 -7.66 -0.44 14.68
N ASN A 7 -6.97 -1.03 13.69
CA ASN A 7 -5.71 -1.76 13.91
C ASN A 7 -4.62 -0.94 14.62
N MET A 8 -4.50 0.37 14.35
CA MET A 8 -3.55 1.24 15.05
C MET A 8 -3.80 1.30 16.56
N LYS A 9 -5.07 1.24 16.99
CA LYS A 9 -5.45 1.23 18.40
C LYS A 9 -5.38 -0.19 18.99
N ALA A 10 -5.88 -1.17 18.24
CA ALA A 10 -5.96 -2.55 18.70
C ALA A 10 -4.59 -3.25 18.81
N ALA A 11 -3.64 -2.93 17.92
CA ALA A 11 -2.33 -3.56 17.86
C ALA A 11 -1.23 -2.59 17.37
N PRO A 12 -0.88 -1.54 18.15
CA PRO A 12 0.07 -0.51 17.72
C PRO A 12 1.48 -1.04 17.44
N GLY A 13 1.90 -2.14 18.10
CA GLY A 13 3.18 -2.80 17.83
C GLY A 13 3.22 -3.45 16.44
N ALA A 14 2.16 -4.16 16.06
CA ALA A 14 2.04 -4.78 14.75
C ALA A 14 1.97 -3.73 13.64
N TYR A 15 1.21 -2.65 13.85
CA TYR A 15 1.15 -1.55 12.89
C TYR A 15 2.53 -0.91 12.65
N ARG A 16 3.30 -0.66 13.72
CA ARG A 16 4.68 -0.15 13.60
C ARG A 16 5.61 -1.10 12.85
N ALA A 17 5.50 -2.40 13.09
CA ALA A 17 6.30 -3.39 12.34
C ALA A 17 6.00 -3.35 10.84
N MET A 18 4.72 -3.24 10.46
CA MET A 18 4.31 -3.11 9.05
C MET A 18 4.84 -1.81 8.40
N GLN A 19 4.85 -0.69 9.14
CA GLN A 19 5.48 0.54 8.65
C GLN A 19 7.00 0.38 8.45
N GLY A 20 7.66 -0.42 9.28
CA GLY A 20 9.08 -0.75 9.10
C GLY A 20 9.35 -1.50 7.78
N LEU A 21 8.48 -2.45 7.43
CA LEU A 21 8.55 -3.14 6.14
C LEU A 21 8.37 -2.17 4.97
N GLU A 22 7.37 -1.29 5.06
CA GLU A 22 7.12 -0.27 4.03
C GLU A 22 8.32 0.65 3.81
N LYS A 23 8.95 1.09 4.90
CA LYS A 23 10.16 1.92 4.82
C LYS A 23 11.28 1.23 4.03
N TYR A 24 11.55 -0.04 4.35
CA TYR A 24 12.55 -0.82 3.61
C TYR A 24 12.21 -0.95 2.13
N VAL A 25 10.96 -1.27 1.80
CA VAL A 25 10.52 -1.43 0.39
C VAL A 25 10.68 -0.13 -0.39
N VAL A 26 10.37 1.02 0.22
CA VAL A 26 10.58 2.33 -0.40
C VAL A 26 12.06 2.62 -0.65
N GLU A 27 12.95 2.14 0.22
CA GLU A 27 14.40 2.37 0.17
C GLU A 27 15.16 1.26 -0.58
N CYS A 28 14.50 0.23 -1.11
CA CYS A 28 15.15 -0.96 -1.67
C CYS A 28 15.78 -0.77 -3.07
N GLY A 29 15.75 0.45 -3.61
CA GLY A 29 16.36 0.80 -4.89
C GLY A 29 15.50 0.54 -6.13
N LEU A 30 14.27 0.06 -5.96
CA LEU A 30 13.29 -0.06 -7.04
C LEU A 30 12.61 1.28 -7.33
N GLU A 31 12.24 1.47 -8.59
CA GLU A 31 11.50 2.65 -9.04
C GLU A 31 10.14 2.75 -8.34
N ARG A 32 9.76 3.97 -7.94
CA ARG A 32 8.49 4.19 -7.25
C ARG A 32 7.28 3.76 -8.09
N ALA A 33 7.32 4.04 -9.40
CA ALA A 33 6.30 3.63 -10.36
C ALA A 33 6.08 2.11 -10.34
N LEU A 34 7.18 1.34 -10.45
CA LEU A 34 7.13 -0.12 -10.38
C LEU A 34 6.53 -0.62 -9.06
N LEU A 35 6.89 -0.02 -7.93
CA LEU A 35 6.34 -0.40 -6.63
C LEU A 35 4.81 -0.24 -6.59
N GLU A 36 4.27 0.88 -7.09
CA GLU A 36 2.82 1.11 -7.09
C GLU A 36 2.08 0.18 -8.07
N LEU A 37 2.69 -0.17 -9.21
CA LEU A 37 2.11 -1.16 -10.13
C LEU A 37 2.04 -2.57 -9.50
N VAL A 38 3.10 -3.00 -8.80
CA VAL A 38 3.12 -4.27 -8.06
C VAL A 38 2.04 -4.28 -6.98
N ARG A 39 1.94 -3.21 -6.18
CA ARG A 39 0.94 -3.07 -5.11
C ARG A 39 -0.49 -3.06 -5.66
N THR A 40 -0.71 -2.36 -6.77
CA THR A 40 -1.99 -2.33 -7.47
C THR A 40 -2.38 -3.73 -7.94
N ARG A 41 -1.48 -4.45 -8.61
CA ARG A 41 -1.77 -5.80 -9.13
C ARG A 41 -2.02 -6.80 -8.00
N ALA A 42 -1.22 -6.77 -6.93
CA ALA A 42 -1.43 -7.60 -5.76
C ALA A 42 -2.80 -7.32 -5.11
N SER A 43 -3.20 -6.04 -5.03
CA SER A 43 -4.49 -5.64 -4.47
C SER A 43 -5.68 -6.12 -5.30
N GLN A 44 -5.56 -6.10 -6.64
CA GLN A 44 -6.57 -6.66 -7.55
C GLN A 44 -6.74 -8.16 -7.33
N ILE A 45 -5.64 -8.92 -7.30
CA ILE A 45 -5.66 -10.37 -7.11
C ILE A 45 -6.30 -10.72 -5.76
N ASN A 46 -5.97 -9.97 -4.71
CA ASN A 46 -6.47 -10.21 -3.36
C ASN A 46 -7.86 -9.61 -3.09
N GLY A 47 -8.47 -8.91 -4.06
CA GLY A 47 -9.78 -8.28 -3.89
C GLY A 47 -9.81 -7.20 -2.79
N CYS A 48 -8.68 -6.56 -2.49
CA CYS A 48 -8.62 -5.55 -1.44
C CYS A 48 -8.96 -4.16 -2.00
N ALA A 49 -10.23 -3.77 -1.95
CA ALA A 49 -10.70 -2.50 -2.49
C ALA A 49 -10.03 -1.27 -1.84
N TYR A 50 -9.67 -1.34 -0.56
CA TYR A 50 -8.95 -0.26 0.13
C TYR A 50 -7.56 -0.03 -0.45
N CYS A 51 -6.77 -1.10 -0.59
CA CYS A 51 -5.44 -1.02 -1.17
C CYS A 51 -5.51 -0.66 -2.65
N LEU A 52 -6.50 -1.18 -3.38
CA LEU A 52 -6.66 -0.85 -4.80
C LEU A 52 -6.95 0.64 -5.03
N ASP A 53 -7.84 1.23 -4.23
CA ASP A 53 -8.12 2.68 -4.30
C ASP A 53 -6.88 3.52 -3.96
N MET A 54 -6.15 3.13 -2.91
CA MET A 54 -4.92 3.83 -2.48
C MET A 54 -3.83 3.76 -3.56
N HIS A 55 -3.44 2.55 -3.97
CA HIS A 55 -2.29 2.37 -4.86
C HIS A 55 -2.55 2.84 -6.29
N THR A 56 -3.81 2.83 -6.76
CA THR A 56 -4.11 3.44 -8.07
C THR A 56 -4.05 4.97 -8.04
N LYS A 57 -4.40 5.61 -6.92
CA LYS A 57 -4.21 7.07 -6.75
C LYS A 57 -2.73 7.43 -6.66
N ASP A 58 -1.96 6.65 -5.91
CA ASP A 58 -0.52 6.87 -5.77
C ASP A 58 0.21 6.61 -7.10
N ALA A 59 -0.20 5.59 -7.87
CA ALA A 59 0.32 5.33 -9.21
C ALA A 59 0.11 6.53 -10.15
N ARG A 60 -1.12 7.08 -10.21
CA ARG A 60 -1.41 8.30 -11.00
C ARG A 60 -0.61 9.50 -10.54
N ALA A 61 -0.48 9.68 -9.23
CA ALA A 61 0.31 10.77 -8.65
C ALA A 61 1.80 10.66 -9.04
N ASN A 62 2.28 9.45 -9.32
CA ASN A 62 3.62 9.16 -9.82
C ASN A 62 3.73 9.11 -11.35
N GLY A 63 2.67 9.47 -12.08
CA GLY A 63 2.69 9.66 -13.54
C GLY A 63 2.22 8.46 -14.37
N GLU A 64 1.68 7.40 -13.74
CA GLU A 64 1.05 6.29 -14.47
C GLU A 64 -0.23 6.76 -15.18
N SER A 65 -0.52 6.17 -16.35
CA SER A 65 -1.73 6.43 -17.13
C SER A 65 -2.90 5.52 -16.72
N GLU A 66 -4.11 5.85 -17.18
CA GLU A 66 -5.26 4.92 -17.15
C GLU A 66 -5.09 3.76 -18.13
#